data_AF-A0A2U1K7I9-F1
#
_entry.id   AF-A0A2U1K7I9-F1
#
_cell.length_a   1.000
_cell.length_b   1.000
_cell.length_c   1.000
_cell.angle_alpha   90.00
_cell.angle_beta   90.00
_cell.angle_gamma   90.00
#
_symmetry.space_group_name_H-M   'P 1'
#
loop_
_entity.id
_entity.type
_entity.pdbx_description
1 polymer ?
#
loop_
_entity_poly.entity_id
_entity_poly.type
_entity_poly.pdbx_seq_one_letter_code
_entity_poly.pdbx_strand_id
1 'polypeptide(L)' 'MGFSTIFTLVAAGMGVSLVTDLAMQQPSKGIVFRSLNPVTTIATSFAWRKDEKSPVVNTFLTLAREFLKTKFQESQS' A
#
# COMPACT_ATOMS: atom_id res chain seq x y z
N MET A 1 4.75 -2.88 -10.66
CA MET A 1 4.44 -2.05 -11.85
C MET A 1 2.93 -1.88 -11.93
N GLY A 2 2.38 -0.70 -11.64
CA GLY A 2 0.92 -0.50 -11.64
C GLY A 2 0.47 0.96 -11.59
N PHE A 3 1.22 1.83 -10.93
CA PHE A 3 0.88 3.26 -10.84
C PHE A 3 1.36 4.10 -12.03
N SER A 4 2.11 3.53 -12.98
CA SER A 4 2.78 4.30 -14.04
C SER A 4 1.81 4.99 -15.01
N THR A 5 0.75 4.31 -15.44
CA THR A 5 -0.16 4.85 -16.47
C THR A 5 -0.91 6.08 -15.98
N ILE A 6 -1.48 6.02 -14.78
CA ILE A 6 -2.24 7.15 -14.23
C ILE A 6 -1.35 8.37 -13.99
N PHE A 7 -0.10 8.16 -13.58
CA PHE A 7 0.89 9.23 -13.41
C PHE A 7 1.27 9.89 -14.74
N THR A 8 1.44 9.12 -15.83
CA THR A 8 1.67 9.70 -17.16
C THR A 8 0.53 10.63 -17.58
N LEU A 9 -0.72 10.27 -17.30
CA LEU A 9 -1.86 11.11 -17.68
C LEU A 9 -1.90 12.43 -16.89
N VAL A 10 -1.63 12.37 -15.59
CA VAL A 10 -1.54 13.55 -14.72
C VAL A 10 -0.38 14.46 -15.17
N ALA A 11 0.80 13.89 -15.44
CA ALA A 11 1.96 14.64 -15.92
C ALA A 11 1.73 15.28 -17.30
N ALA A 12 0.88 14.69 -18.14
CA ALA A 12 0.46 15.24 -19.43
C ALA A 12 -0.62 16.34 -19.32
N GLY A 13 -1.07 16.67 -18.10
CA GLY A 13 -2.06 17.73 -17.87
C GLY A 13 -3.52 17.30 -18.05
N MET A 14 -3.82 16.00 -18.09
CA MET A 14 -5.19 15.49 -18.27
C MET A 14 -6.05 15.53 -16.98
N GLY A 15 -5.52 16.03 -15.86
CA GLY A 15 -6.29 16.24 -14.63
C GLY A 15 -5.53 15.87 -13.37
N VAL A 16 -6.27 15.34 -12.38
CA VAL A 16 -5.76 14.95 -11.04
C VAL A 16 -6.15 13.52 -10.71
N SER A 17 -5.40 12.88 -9.82
CA SER A 17 -5.66 11.51 -9.34
C SER A 17 -5.54 11.43 -7.82
N LEU A 18 -6.41 10.64 -7.20
CA LEU A 18 -6.29 10.27 -5.79
C LEU A 18 -5.43 9.01 -5.68
N VAL A 19 -4.38 9.08 -4.87
CA VAL A 19 -3.46 7.96 -4.67
C VAL A 19 -3.18 7.73 -3.19
N THR A 20 -2.76 6.50 -2.88
CA THR A 20 -2.29 6.11 -1.55
C THR A 20 -0.82 6.52 -1.38
N ASP A 21 -0.34 6.68 -0.14
CA ASP A 21 1.07 6.99 0.13
C ASP A 21 2.07 6.00 -0.48
N LEU A 22 1.66 4.74 -0.70
CA LEU A 22 2.48 3.73 -1.39
C LEU A 22 2.92 4.20 -2.80
N ALA A 23 2.06 4.95 -3.48
CA ALA A 23 2.35 5.45 -4.82
C ALA A 23 3.34 6.64 -4.81
N MET A 24 3.53 7.30 -3.66
CA MET A 24 4.49 8.40 -3.48
C MET A 24 5.94 7.90 -3.31
N GLN A 25 6.15 6.60 -3.09
CA GLN A 25 7.49 6.03 -2.90
C GLN A 25 8.38 6.11 -4.15
N GLN A 26 7.78 6.33 -5.33
CA GLN A 26 8.52 6.48 -6.57
C GLN A 26 8.33 7.90 -7.15
N PRO A 27 9.41 8.71 -7.20
CA PRO A 27 9.30 10.08 -7.71
C PRO A 27 8.87 10.08 -9.18
N SER A 28 7.83 10.87 -9.49
CA SER A 28 7.34 11.07 -10.86
C SER A 28 7.58 12.52 -11.27
N LYS A 29 8.40 12.73 -12.31
CA LYS A 29 8.72 14.06 -12.83
C LYS A 29 7.45 14.75 -13.35
N GLY A 30 7.22 16.00 -12.93
CA GLY A 30 6.07 16.79 -13.38
C GLY A 30 4.77 16.56 -12.60
N ILE A 31 4.81 15.81 -11.48
CA ILE A 31 3.65 15.58 -10.62
C ILE A 31 3.92 16.14 -9.23
N VAL A 32 2.95 16.88 -8.69
CA VAL A 32 2.95 17.35 -7.29
C VAL A 32 2.02 16.47 -6.47
N PHE A 33 2.53 15.92 -5.39
CA PHE A 33 1.73 15.17 -4.42
C PHE A 33 1.34 16.09 -3.26
N ARG A 34 0.06 16.09 -2.88
CA ARG A 34 -0.46 16.86 -1.75
C ARG A 34 -1.25 15.93 -0.83
N SER A 35 -0.83 15.84 0.43
CA SER A 35 -1.55 15.08 1.45
C SER A 35 -2.92 15.69 1.72
N LEU A 36 -3.94 14.84 1.87
CA LEU A 36 -5.29 15.24 2.26
C LEU A 36 -5.43 15.10 3.78
N ASN A 37 -6.08 16.06 4.41
CA ASN A 37 -6.43 16.04 5.83
C ASN A 37 -7.96 16.19 5.99
N PRO A 38 -8.64 15.31 6.74
CA PRO A 38 -8.09 14.18 7.51
C PRO A 38 -7.57 13.06 6.60
N VAL A 39 -6.56 12.32 7.09
CA VAL A 39 -5.96 11.19 6.38
C VAL A 39 -6.95 10.02 6.39
N THR A 40 -7.42 9.62 5.21
CA THR A 40 -8.23 8.40 5.08
C THR A 40 -7.33 7.18 5.27
N THR A 41 -7.59 6.38 6.30
CA THR A 41 -6.89 5.10 6.49
C THR A 41 -7.32 4.10 5.41
N ILE A 42 -6.34 3.46 4.76
CA ILE A 42 -6.59 2.44 3.75
C ILE A 42 -6.30 1.08 4.36
N ALA A 43 -7.31 0.21 4.36
CA ALA A 43 -7.15 -1.16 4.85
C ALA A 43 -6.17 -1.92 3.94
N THR A 44 -5.11 -2.47 4.53
CA THR A 44 -4.13 -3.30 3.82
C THR A 44 -4.35 -4.77 4.18
N SER A 45 -4.26 -5.64 3.19
CA SER A 45 -4.45 -7.09 3.35
C SER A 45 -3.30 -7.86 2.73
N PHE A 46 -2.93 -8.98 3.37
CA PHE A 46 -2.08 -9.98 2.71
C PHE A 46 -2.90 -10.73 1.65
N ALA A 47 -2.28 -11.04 0.52
CA ALA A 47 -2.88 -11.81 -0.56
C ALA A 47 -1.96 -12.99 -0.94
N TRP A 48 -2.57 -14.15 -1.15
CA TRP A 48 -1.89 -15.38 -1.59
C TRP A 48 -2.85 -16.21 -2.45
N ARG A 49 -2.38 -17.32 -3.03
CA ARG A 49 -3.22 -18.19 -3.86
C ARG A 49 -4.31 -18.86 -3.02
N LYS A 50 -5.52 -18.98 -3.57
CA LYS A 50 -6.66 -19.58 -2.87
C LYS A 50 -6.35 -21.01 -2.38
N ASP A 51 -5.68 -21.80 -3.21
CA ASP A 51 -5.34 -23.20 -2.91
C ASP A 51 -3.85 -23.35 -2.53
N GLU A 52 -3.33 -22.41 -1.73
CA GLU A 52 -1.92 -22.40 -1.34
C GLU A 52 -1.55 -23.61 -0.46
N LYS A 53 -0.46 -24.31 -0.83
CA LYS A 53 0.04 -25.51 -0.14
C LYS A 53 1.50 -25.40 0.28
N SER A 54 2.17 -24.30 -0.06
CA SER A 54 3.57 -24.06 0.28
C SER A 54 3.76 -23.96 1.80
N PRO A 55 4.60 -24.83 2.40
CA PRO A 55 4.94 -24.72 3.81
C PRO A 55 5.58 -23.36 4.13
N VAL A 56 6.35 -22.80 3.20
CA VAL A 56 7.02 -21.50 3.37
C VAL A 56 6.00 -20.37 3.50
N VAL A 57 4.97 -20.34 2.64
CA VAL A 57 3.92 -19.31 2.71
C VAL A 57 3.13 -19.44 4.01
N ASN A 58 2.81 -20.67 4.43
CA ASN A 58 2.09 -20.91 5.69
C ASN A 58 2.91 -20.46 6.91
N THR A 59 4.20 -20.77 6.96
CA THR A 59 5.11 -20.29 8.01
C THR A 59 5.17 -18.77 8.03
N PHE A 60 5.31 -18.13 6.87
CA PHE A 60 5.31 -16.67 6.77
C PHE A 60 4.00 -16.05 7.29
N LEU A 61 2.85 -16.59 6.91
CA LEU A 61 1.54 -16.08 7.36
C LEU A 61 1.37 -16.21 8.88
N THR A 62 1.87 -17.27 9.49
CA THR A 62 1.87 -17.45 10.96
C THR A 62 2.71 -16.37 11.63
N LEU A 63 3.96 -16.18 11.19
CA LEU A 63 4.86 -15.16 11.73
C LEU A 63 4.29 -13.74 11.55
N ALA A 64 3.75 -13.45 10.37
CA ALA A 64 3.15 -12.15 10.07
C ALA A 64 1.95 -11.85 10.99
N ARG A 65 1.10 -12.85 11.29
CA ARG A 65 -0.01 -12.69 12.24
C ARG A 65 0.47 -12.40 13.65
N GLU A 66 1.50 -13.08 14.13
CA GLU A 66 2.08 -12.84 15.45
C GLU A 66 2.67 -11.44 15.56
N PHE A 67 3.45 -11.04 14.56
CA PHE A 67 4.04 -9.69 14.50
C PHE A 67 2.99 -8.58 14.53
N LEU A 68 1.90 -8.74 13.75
CA LEU A 68 0.82 -7.77 13.72
C LEU A 68 0.05 -7.70 15.05
N LYS A 69 -0.16 -8.83 15.74
CA LYS A 69 -0.79 -8.81 17.07
C LYS A 69 0.03 -7.98 18.07
N THR A 70 1.36 -8.14 18.06
CA THR A 70 2.27 -7.42 18.95
C THR A 70 2.27 -5.91 18.68
N LYS A 71 2.34 -5.50 17.39
CA LYS A 71 2.29 -4.09 16.98
C LYS A 71 0.98 -3.38 17.36
N PHE A 72 -0.14 -4.09 17.35
CA PHE A 72 -1.43 -3.55 17.79
C PHE A 72 -1.50 -3.28 19.30
N GLN A 73 -0.70 -3.96 20.12
CA GLN A 73 -0.65 -3.72 21.57
C GLN A 73 0.26 -2.54 21.95
N GLU A 74 1.37 -2.35 21.22
CA GLU A 74 2.29 -1.21 21.45
C GLU A 74 1.69 0.15 21.06
N SER A 75 0.72 0.21 20.14
CA SER A 75 0.06 1.46 19.74
C SER A 75 -1.18 1.81 20.59
N GLN A 76 -1.47 1.05 21.64
CA GLN A 76 -2.53 1.34 22.62
C GLN A 76 -1.97 1.67 24.03
N SER A 77 -0.67 1.93 24.15
CA SER A 77 0.01 2.39 25.38
C SER A 77 0.70 3.73 25.18
#